data_AF-A0A845PSH6-F1
#
_entry.id   AF-A0A845PSH6-F1
#
_cell.length_a   1.000
_cell.length_b   1.000
_cell.length_c   1.000
_cell.angle_alpha   90.00
_cell.angle_beta   90.00
_cell.angle_gamma   90.00
#
_symmetry.space_group_name_H-M   'P 1'
#
loop_
_entity.id
_entity.type
_entity.pdbx_description
1 polymer ?
#
loop_
_entity_poly.entity_id
_entity_poly.type
_entity_poly.pdbx_seq_one_letter_code
_entity_poly.pdbx_strand_id
1 'polypeptide(L)'
;MNWIRSFGQEIQSLQCESKEITVVELDEMHSYIGNKKNCWIWIAVDRFGIRFINFVIGDRSHQTVEEFWETINNNKMEKNPVKQ
;
A
#
# COMPACT_ATOMS: atom_id res chain seq x y z
N MET A 1 -11.62 -3.19 21.42
CA MET A 1 -11.44 -3.22 19.95
C MET A 1 -11.80 -1.91 19.24
N ASN A 2 -12.54 -0.98 19.85
CA ASN A 2 -12.95 0.27 19.17
C ASN A 2 -11.76 1.10 18.67
N TRP A 3 -10.65 1.13 19.43
CA TRP A 3 -9.43 1.83 19.03
C TRP A 3 -8.85 1.32 17.70
N ILE A 4 -8.89 0.00 17.43
CA ILE A 4 -8.39 -0.58 16.17
C ILE A 4 -9.28 -0.13 15.00
N ARG A 5 -10.59 -0.06 15.20
CA ARG A 5 -11.53 0.40 14.16
C ARG A 5 -11.33 1.89 13.88
N SER A 6 -11.18 2.72 14.91
CA SER A 6 -10.89 4.14 14.78
C SER A 6 -9.56 4.37 14.06
N PHE A 7 -8.51 3.67 14.47
CA PHE A 7 -7.21 3.74 13.78
C PHE A 7 -7.31 3.30 12.32
N GLY A 8 -8.07 2.24 12.02
CA GLY A 8 -8.32 1.80 10.65
C GLY A 8 -8.95 2.86 9.75
N GLN A 9 -9.76 3.77 10.32
CA GLN A 9 -10.35 4.90 9.58
C GLN A 9 -9.30 6.00 9.29
N GLU A 10 -8.26 6.09 10.10
CA GLU A 10 -7.21 7.10 9.98
C GLU A 10 -6.02 6.65 9.11
N ILE A 11 -5.99 5.39 8.64
CA ILE A 11 -4.86 4.83 7.87
C ILE A 11 -4.50 5.64 6.62
N GLN A 12 -5.48 6.25 5.95
CA GLN A 12 -5.22 7.10 4.78
C GLN A 12 -4.33 8.31 5.14
N SER A 13 -4.39 8.81 6.38
CA SER A 13 -3.53 9.92 6.83
C SER A 13 -2.05 9.52 6.98
N LEU A 14 -1.75 8.22 7.05
CA LEU A 14 -0.38 7.70 7.09
C LEU A 14 0.25 7.57 5.71
N GLN A 15 -0.55 7.59 4.64
CA GLN A 15 -0.06 7.51 3.27
C GLN A 15 0.69 8.81 2.95
N CYS A 16 1.96 8.66 2.56
CA CYS A 16 2.88 9.78 2.48
C CYS A 16 2.41 10.87 1.49
N GLU A 17 2.22 12.10 1.97
CA GLU A 17 2.04 13.26 1.12
C GLU A 17 3.30 13.51 0.28
N SER A 18 3.08 13.54 -1.04
CA SER A 18 4.00 13.83 -2.15
C SER A 18 5.38 14.42 -1.77
N LYS A 19 6.32 13.54 -1.40
CA LYS A 19 7.75 13.79 -1.63
C LYS A 19 8.22 12.81 -2.69
N GLU A 20 9.26 13.18 -3.40
CA GLU A 20 9.88 12.30 -4.39
C GLU A 20 10.32 10.99 -3.71
N ILE A 21 9.84 9.86 -4.25
CA ILE A 21 10.22 8.51 -3.79
C ILE A 21 11.12 7.91 -4.85
N THR A 22 12.39 7.74 -4.52
CA THR A 22 13.40 7.22 -5.44
C THR A 22 13.37 5.69 -5.52
N VAL A 23 13.18 5.01 -4.38
CA VAL A 23 13.17 3.54 -4.30
C VAL A 23 11.99 3.06 -3.45
N VAL A 24 11.16 2.23 -4.05
CA VAL A 24 10.08 1.51 -3.38
C VAL A 24 10.56 0.09 -3.09
N GLU A 25 10.42 -0.36 -1.86
CA GLU A 25 10.49 -1.77 -1.50
C GLU A 25 9.07 -2.33 -1.39
N LEU A 26 8.87 -3.50 -1.99
CA LEU A 26 7.67 -4.31 -1.83
C LEU A 26 8.02 -5.49 -0.92
N ASP A 27 7.18 -5.73 0.08
CA ASP A 27 7.26 -6.89 0.95
C ASP A 27 5.91 -7.61 1.03
N GLU A 28 5.94 -8.89 1.38
CA GLU A 28 4.79 -9.76 1.44
C GLU A 28 4.74 -10.47 2.80
N MET A 29 3.60 -10.32 3.48
CA MET A 29 3.27 -11.09 4.67
C MET A 29 1.99 -11.88 4.40
N HIS A 30 1.89 -13.08 4.95
CA HIS A 30 0.63 -13.80 4.97
C HIS A 30 0.28 -14.22 6.39
N SER A 31 -1.01 -14.27 6.67
CA SER A 31 -1.52 -14.74 7.96
C SER A 31 -2.76 -15.59 7.77
N TYR A 32 -3.05 -16.37 8.79
CA TYR A 32 -4.25 -17.18 8.86
C TYR A 32 -5.35 -16.37 9.53
N ILE A 33 -6.42 -16.10 8.79
CA ILE A 33 -7.66 -15.52 9.32
C ILE A 33 -8.71 -16.62 9.41
N GLY A 34 -9.56 -16.56 10.44
CA GLY A 34 -10.45 -17.65 10.85
C GLY A 34 -11.11 -18.46 9.72
N ASN A 35 -11.36 -19.75 10.00
CA ASN A 35 -11.93 -20.73 9.05
C ASN A 35 -11.04 -21.07 7.84
N LYS A 36 -9.75 -21.39 8.08
CA LYS A 36 -8.80 -21.91 7.07
C LYS A 36 -8.54 -21.00 5.87
N LYS A 37 -8.74 -19.69 6.04
CA LYS A 37 -8.48 -18.72 4.98
C LYS A 37 -7.12 -18.07 5.21
N ASN A 38 -6.25 -18.23 4.24
CA ASN A 38 -5.01 -17.47 4.20
C ASN A 38 -5.31 -16.09 3.61
N CYS A 39 -4.67 -15.08 4.16
CA CYS A 39 -4.79 -13.71 3.74
C CYS A 39 -3.39 -13.15 3.50
N TRP A 40 -3.21 -12.52 2.35
CA TRP A 40 -1.96 -11.87 1.98
C TRP A 40 -2.05 -10.38 2.22
N ILE A 41 -0.97 -9.82 2.73
CA ILE A 41 -0.76 -8.40 2.92
C ILE A 41 0.47 -8.06 2.11
N TRP A 42 0.27 -7.28 1.06
CA TRP A 42 1.34 -6.66 0.29
C TRP A 42 1.56 -5.26 0.83
N ILE A 43 2.79 -4.90 1.15
CA ILE A 43 3.14 -3.58 1.66
C ILE A 43 4.20 -2.93 0.79
N ALA A 44 4.04 -1.63 0.54
CA ALA A 44 5.00 -0.79 -0.15
C ALA A 44 5.56 0.25 0.81
N VAL A 45 6.88 0.34 0.88
CA VAL A 45 7.60 1.31 1.72
C VAL A 45 8.64 2.07 0.90
N ASP A 46 8.86 3.33 1.25
CA ASP A 46 9.97 4.11 0.75
C ASP A 46 11.23 3.72 1.54
N ARG A 47 12.18 3.06 0.86
CA ARG A 47 13.41 2.54 1.48
C ARG A 47 14.19 3.62 2.21
N PHE A 48 14.33 4.80 1.59
CA PHE A 48 15.23 5.84 2.07
C PHE A 48 14.53 6.85 2.98
N GLY A 49 13.28 7.17 2.67
CA GLY A 49 12.49 8.01 3.57
C GLY A 49 11.99 7.27 4.81
N ILE A 50 12.02 5.93 4.80
CA ILE A 50 11.48 5.06 5.87
C ILE A 50 10.01 5.41 6.14
N ARG A 51 9.20 5.42 5.06
CA ARG A 51 7.80 5.83 5.10
C ARG A 51 6.90 4.77 4.52
N PHE A 52 5.73 4.64 5.12
CA PHE A 52 4.64 3.86 4.57
C PHE A 52 4.09 4.54 3.32
N ILE A 53 4.01 3.78 2.22
CA ILE A 53 3.42 4.27 0.97
C ILE A 53 1.98 3.80 0.89
N ASN A 54 1.77 2.48 0.85
CA ASN A 54 0.46 1.86 0.80
C ASN A 54 0.56 0.36 1.11
N PHE A 55 -0.60 -0.30 1.21
CA PHE A 55 -0.72 -1.75 1.33
C PHE A 55 -2.00 -2.24 0.62
N VAL A 56 -2.04 -3.52 0.25
CA VAL A 56 -3.27 -4.20 -0.13
C VAL A 56 -3.42 -5.50 0.65
N ILE A 57 -4.65 -5.81 1.03
CA ILE A 57 -5.03 -7.09 1.60
C ILE A 57 -5.74 -7.89 0.53
N GLY A 58 -5.23 -9.07 0.18
CA GLY A 58 -5.78 -9.90 -0.88
C GLY A 58 -5.19 -11.31 -0.87
N ASP A 59 -4.69 -11.73 -2.03
CA ASP A 59 -4.06 -13.03 -2.25
C ASP A 59 -2.67 -12.88 -2.92
N ARG A 60 -2.05 -14.01 -3.27
CA ARG A 60 -0.72 -14.04 -3.91
C ARG A 60 -0.77 -13.98 -5.44
N SER A 61 -1.90 -13.59 -6.04
CA SER A 61 -2.06 -13.55 -7.50
C SER A 61 -1.31 -12.39 -8.12
N HIS A 62 -0.91 -12.56 -9.39
CA HIS A 62 -0.37 -11.47 -10.21
C HIS A 62 -1.34 -10.29 -10.29
N GLN A 63 -2.63 -10.56 -10.45
CA GLN A 63 -3.67 -9.53 -10.55
C GLN A 63 -3.70 -8.63 -9.31
N THR A 64 -3.67 -9.20 -8.09
CA THR A 64 -3.64 -8.41 -6.85
C THR A 64 -2.41 -7.49 -6.80
N VAL A 65 -1.24 -7.99 -7.22
CA VAL A 65 0.00 -7.20 -7.21
C VAL A 65 0.01 -6.13 -8.29
N GLU A 66 -0.54 -6.42 -9.48
CA GLU A 66 -0.66 -5.49 -10.60
C GLU A 66 -1.58 -4.31 -10.24
N GLU A 67 -2.78 -4.59 -9.74
CA GLU A 67 -3.73 -3.56 -9.27
C GLU A 67 -3.13 -2.69 -8.14
N PHE A 68 -2.37 -3.32 -7.24
CA PHE A 68 -1.66 -2.61 -6.17
C PHE A 68 -0.56 -1.69 -6.70
N TRP A 69 0.23 -2.18 -7.66
CA TRP A 69 1.29 -1.40 -8.31
C TRP A 69 0.73 -0.21 -9.07
N GLU A 70 -0.35 -0.42 -9.83
CA GLU A 70 -1.08 0.66 -10.49
C GLU A 70 -1.57 1.71 -9.50
N THR A 71 -2.13 1.28 -8.36
CA THR A 71 -2.56 2.21 -7.30
C THR A 71 -1.40 3.07 -6.78
N ILE A 72 -0.24 2.48 -6.53
CA ILE A 72 0.94 3.23 -6.05
C ILE A 72 1.48 4.20 -7.10
N ASN A 73 1.42 3.83 -8.39
CA ASN A 73 1.86 4.69 -9.48
C ASN A 73 0.84 5.78 -9.83
N ASN A 74 -0.45 5.49 -9.78
CA ASN A 74 -1.53 6.45 -10.05
C ASN A 74 -1.58 7.55 -8.99
N ASN A 75 -1.31 7.20 -7.71
CA ASN A 75 -1.11 8.20 -6.64
C ASN A 75 0.09 9.14 -6.90
N LYS A 76 1.01 8.79 -7.81
CA LYS A 76 2.06 9.69 -8.31
C LYS A 76 1.63 10.49 -9.55
N MET A 77 0.64 10.00 -10.31
CA MET A 77 0.21 10.59 -11.59
C MET A 77 -0.85 11.70 -11.46
N GLU A 78 -1.57 11.84 -10.34
CA GLU A 78 -2.47 13.00 -10.13
C GLU A 78 -1.73 14.34 -9.96
N LYS A 79 -0.39 14.37 -9.99
CA LYS A 79 0.40 15.61 -9.86
C LYS A 79 1.33 15.93 -11.03
N ASN A 80 1.00 15.52 -12.25
CA ASN A 80 1.73 16.02 -13.42
C ASN A 80 0.84 16.24 -14.66
N PRO A 81 0.28 17.45 -14.88
CA PRO A 81 -0.12 17.84 -16.22
C PRO A 81 1.15 18.24 -16.97
N VAL A 82 1.87 17.27 -17.54
CA VAL A 82 2.94 17.60 -18.47
C VAL A 82 2.31 17.97 -19.81
N LYS A 83 2.01 19.27 -19.93
CA LYS A 83 2.03 19.95 -21.22
C LYS A 83 3.50 20.17 -21.62
N GLN A 84 3.92 19.57 -22.72
CA GLN A 84 4.62 20.21 -23.84
C GLN A 84 4.80 19.21 -24.97
#